data_AF-A0A852Q1M4-F1
#
_entry.id   AF-A0A852Q1M4-F1
#
_cell.length_a   1.000
_cell.length_b   1.000
_cell.length_c   1.000
_cell.angle_alpha   90.00
_cell.angle_beta   90.00
_cell.angle_gamma   90.00
#
_symmetry.space_group_name_H-M   'P 1'
#
loop_
_entity.id
_entity.type
_entity.pdbx_description
1 polymer ?
#
loop_
_entity_poly.entity_id
_entity_poly.type
_entity_poly.pdbx_seq_one_letter_code
_entity_poly.pdbx_strand_id
1 'polypeptide(L)'
;MTLLQQLPEVIEQIGRDIKSLAVVLGSGRPDKPETTGGKIKGNEPNGTIYESSDGANVGAWKWQKRNGKWMVTDGDTGLVNAVTKNLKPSAYIKLRRQGNLVSCHMGGLSWGLFGYLGKTEKGYSPRQAGRIDVISQGGIPLGFRSDDSCGFSLFDDDTNRAVAGVYVGGVGDSNFMRFTPYHADPKIKGNEAIPDIGPKNLRPPAMMWTTSDPWPDRI
;
A
#
# COMPACT_ATOMS: atom_id res chain seq x y z
N MET A 1 -57.43 2.33 -19.12
CA MET A 1 -57.11 1.02 -18.52
C MET A 1 -57.16 1.16 -17.01
N THR A 2 -57.68 0.16 -16.31
CA THR A 2 -57.68 0.15 -14.84
C THR A 2 -56.27 -0.22 -14.33
N LEU A 3 -55.93 0.17 -13.10
CA LEU A 3 -54.63 -0.13 -12.49
C LEU A 3 -54.30 -1.64 -12.50
N LEU A 4 -55.34 -2.48 -12.36
CA LEU A 4 -55.26 -3.95 -12.44
C LEU A 4 -54.83 -4.47 -13.82
N GLN A 5 -55.17 -3.76 -14.90
CA GLN A 5 -54.79 -4.15 -16.27
C GLN A 5 -53.32 -3.87 -16.59
N GLN A 6 -52.70 -2.89 -15.92
CA GLN A 6 -51.31 -2.47 -16.15
C GLN A 6 -50.30 -3.23 -15.26
N LEU A 7 -50.79 -3.92 -14.23
CA LEU A 7 -49.95 -4.60 -13.24
C LEU A 7 -48.91 -5.57 -13.85
N PRO A 8 -49.24 -6.41 -14.87
CA PRO A 8 -48.27 -7.33 -15.47
C PRO A 8 -47.12 -6.61 -16.18
N GLU A 9 -47.42 -5.57 -16.96
CA GLU A 9 -46.40 -4.77 -17.67
C GLU A 9 -45.48 -4.04 -16.70
N VAL A 10 -46.02 -3.50 -15.62
CA VAL A 10 -45.24 -2.83 -14.57
C VAL A 10 -44.31 -3.81 -13.86
N ILE A 11 -44.78 -5.02 -13.52
CA ILE A 11 -43.94 -6.06 -12.91
C ILE A 11 -42.83 -6.49 -13.87
N GLU A 12 -43.13 -6.64 -15.15
CA GLU A 12 -42.13 -7.00 -16.15
C GLU A 12 -41.08 -5.89 -16.31
N GLN A 13 -41.51 -4.63 -16.35
CA GLN A 13 -40.61 -3.48 -16.41
C GLN A 13 -39.70 -3.40 -15.18
N ILE A 14 -40.26 -3.55 -13.98
CA ILE A 14 -39.48 -3.63 -12.73
C ILE A 14 -38.50 -4.80 -12.80
N GLY A 15 -38.91 -5.96 -13.32
CA GLY A 15 -38.02 -7.11 -13.49
C GLY A 15 -36.87 -6.84 -14.47
N ARG A 16 -37.11 -6.10 -15.56
CA ARG A 16 -36.08 -5.64 -16.49
C ARG A 16 -35.14 -4.64 -15.84
N ASP A 17 -35.68 -3.67 -15.11
CA ASP A 17 -34.91 -2.62 -14.44
C ASP A 17 -34.04 -3.21 -13.30
N ILE A 18 -34.58 -4.14 -12.51
CA ILE A 18 -33.83 -4.88 -11.48
C ILE A 18 -32.73 -5.75 -12.12
N LYS A 19 -33.00 -6.41 -13.26
CA LYS A 19 -31.95 -7.14 -13.99
C LYS A 19 -30.87 -6.21 -14.55
N SER A 20 -31.20 -4.93 -14.80
CA SER A 20 -30.24 -3.91 -15.21
C SER A 20 -29.38 -3.39 -14.05
N LEU A 21 -29.82 -3.58 -12.79
CA LEU A 21 -28.98 -3.32 -11.62
C LEU A 21 -27.82 -4.31 -11.62
N ALA A 22 -26.66 -3.83 -12.07
CA ALA A 22 -25.46 -4.63 -12.19
C ALA A 22 -24.74 -4.78 -10.84
N VAL A 23 -25.43 -4.88 -9.71
CA VAL A 23 -24.81 -5.01 -8.38
C VAL A 23 -24.92 -6.45 -7.89
N VAL A 24 -23.78 -7.06 -7.55
CA VAL A 24 -23.68 -8.41 -7.00
C VAL A 24 -23.11 -8.32 -5.59
N LEU A 25 -23.74 -9.00 -4.64
CA LEU A 25 -23.29 -9.09 -3.24
C LEU A 25 -22.76 -10.50 -2.95
N GLY A 26 -21.62 -10.60 -2.26
CA GLY A 26 -21.07 -11.89 -1.81
C GLY A 26 -19.75 -11.75 -1.07
N SER A 27 -19.21 -12.85 -0.55
CA SER A 27 -17.87 -12.92 0.06
C SER A 27 -16.78 -13.10 -0.99
N GLY A 28 -15.54 -12.73 -0.66
CA GLY A 28 -14.39 -12.97 -1.54
C GLY A 28 -14.26 -11.91 -2.63
N ARG A 29 -13.65 -12.30 -3.75
CA ARG A 29 -13.19 -11.38 -4.80
C ARG A 29 -13.70 -11.75 -6.18
N PRO A 30 -14.23 -10.79 -6.94
CA PRO A 30 -14.75 -11.08 -8.26
C PRO A 30 -13.66 -11.25 -9.33
N ASP A 31 -12.44 -10.76 -9.08
CA ASP A 31 -11.26 -11.06 -9.90
C ASP A 31 -10.68 -12.46 -9.64
N LYS A 32 -11.19 -13.16 -8.61
CA LYS A 32 -10.92 -14.56 -8.29
C LYS A 32 -12.25 -15.30 -8.07
N PRO A 33 -13.01 -15.59 -9.14
CA PRO A 33 -14.39 -16.07 -9.06
C PRO A 33 -14.60 -17.28 -8.14
N GLU A 34 -13.60 -18.15 -8.02
CA GLU A 34 -13.57 -19.31 -7.12
C GLU A 34 -13.77 -18.95 -5.65
N THR A 35 -13.45 -17.71 -5.25
CA THR A 35 -13.62 -17.21 -3.88
C THR A 35 -15.04 -16.68 -3.61
N THR A 36 -15.90 -16.60 -4.64
CA THR A 36 -17.19 -15.91 -4.56
C THR A 36 -18.39 -16.82 -4.27
N GLY A 37 -18.16 -18.11 -4.00
CA GLY A 37 -19.24 -19.08 -3.81
C GLY A 37 -20.17 -19.20 -5.03
N GLY A 38 -19.62 -19.00 -6.24
CA GLY A 38 -20.36 -19.08 -7.50
C GLY A 38 -21.18 -17.83 -7.88
N LYS A 39 -21.03 -16.72 -7.14
CA LYS A 39 -21.71 -15.45 -7.47
C LYS A 39 -21.18 -14.81 -8.76
N ILE A 40 -19.89 -14.98 -9.02
CA ILE A 40 -19.24 -14.51 -10.25
C ILE A 40 -19.05 -15.68 -11.20
N LYS A 41 -19.57 -15.53 -12.42
CA LYS A 41 -19.54 -16.50 -13.52
C LYS A 41 -18.46 -16.17 -14.56
N GLY A 42 -17.92 -14.95 -14.54
CA GLY A 42 -16.82 -14.51 -15.39
C GLY A 42 -17.25 -13.82 -16.69
N ASN A 43 -18.55 -13.83 -17.01
CA ASN A 43 -19.14 -13.19 -18.18
C ASN A 43 -19.96 -11.94 -17.85
N GLU A 44 -19.74 -11.36 -16.66
CA GLU A 44 -20.40 -10.12 -16.24
C GLU A 44 -20.06 -8.96 -17.18
N PRO A 45 -21.05 -8.13 -17.56
CA PRO A 45 -20.82 -6.98 -18.43
C PRO A 45 -19.95 -5.92 -17.75
N ASN A 46 -19.30 -5.08 -18.55
CA ASN A 46 -18.65 -3.88 -18.03
C ASN A 46 -19.70 -3.00 -17.33
N GLY A 47 -19.32 -2.40 -16.21
CA GLY A 47 -20.20 -1.63 -15.34
C GLY A 47 -20.73 -2.41 -14.15
N THR A 48 -20.67 -3.76 -14.16
CA THR A 48 -21.05 -4.57 -13.00
C THR A 48 -20.24 -4.20 -11.77
N ILE A 49 -20.93 -3.94 -10.67
CA ILE A 49 -20.42 -3.68 -9.34
C ILE A 49 -20.50 -4.99 -8.55
N TYR A 50 -19.45 -5.30 -7.82
CA TYR A 50 -19.45 -6.37 -6.83
C TYR A 50 -19.08 -5.78 -5.48
N GLU A 51 -19.92 -6.01 -4.46
CA GLU A 51 -19.69 -5.56 -3.10
C GLU A 51 -19.38 -6.78 -2.22
N SER A 52 -18.17 -6.79 -1.70
CA SER A 52 -17.62 -7.88 -0.90
C SER A 52 -18.11 -7.75 0.55
N SER A 53 -18.74 -8.79 1.09
CA SER A 53 -19.27 -8.78 2.46
C SER A 53 -18.18 -8.96 3.54
N ASP A 54 -16.99 -9.41 3.15
CA ASP A 54 -15.85 -9.68 4.04
C ASP A 54 -14.59 -8.88 3.65
N GLY A 55 -14.75 -7.89 2.77
CA GLY A 55 -13.63 -7.11 2.23
C GLY A 55 -12.56 -7.99 1.58
N ALA A 56 -12.93 -9.19 1.13
CA ALA A 56 -12.03 -10.20 0.60
C ALA A 56 -10.86 -10.57 1.53
N ASN A 57 -10.96 -10.30 2.84
CA ASN A 57 -9.87 -10.44 3.82
C ASN A 57 -8.61 -9.60 3.52
N VAL A 58 -8.70 -8.63 2.59
CA VAL A 58 -7.60 -7.74 2.17
C VAL A 58 -8.05 -6.27 2.08
N GLY A 59 -9.22 -5.97 2.64
CA GLY A 59 -9.81 -4.63 2.65
C GLY A 59 -10.34 -4.16 1.29
N ALA A 60 -10.67 -5.06 0.37
CA ALA A 60 -11.26 -4.73 -0.94
C ALA A 60 -12.78 -4.88 -0.92
N TRP A 61 -13.47 -3.80 -0.55
CA TRP A 61 -14.92 -3.81 -0.28
C TRP A 61 -15.79 -3.67 -1.53
N LYS A 62 -15.38 -2.87 -2.52
CA LYS A 62 -16.14 -2.69 -3.76
C LYS A 62 -15.27 -2.80 -4.99
N TRP A 63 -15.80 -3.50 -5.99
CA TRP A 63 -15.18 -3.70 -7.28
C TRP A 63 -16.13 -3.27 -8.39
N GLN A 64 -15.56 -2.89 -9.53
CA GLN A 64 -16.29 -2.66 -10.77
C GLN A 64 -15.61 -3.36 -11.94
N LYS A 65 -16.38 -4.05 -12.77
CA LYS A 65 -15.94 -4.61 -14.05
C LYS A 65 -15.71 -3.47 -15.04
N ARG A 66 -14.47 -3.26 -15.46
CA ARG A 66 -14.05 -2.25 -16.43
C ARG A 66 -13.16 -2.89 -17.45
N ASN A 67 -13.50 -2.74 -18.74
CA ASN A 67 -12.74 -3.30 -19.85
C ASN A 67 -12.39 -4.79 -19.66
N GLY A 68 -13.36 -5.60 -19.24
CA GLY A 68 -13.18 -7.03 -19.00
C GLY A 68 -12.43 -7.40 -17.71
N LYS A 69 -11.96 -6.43 -16.92
CA LYS A 69 -11.21 -6.67 -15.66
C LYS A 69 -11.97 -6.14 -14.46
N TRP A 70 -11.85 -6.81 -13.33
CA TRP A 70 -12.40 -6.34 -12.07
C TRP A 70 -11.40 -5.39 -11.41
N MET A 71 -11.84 -4.18 -11.10
CA MET A 71 -11.03 -3.13 -10.50
C MET A 71 -11.60 -2.75 -9.15
N VAL A 72 -10.77 -2.66 -8.10
CA VAL A 72 -11.21 -2.13 -6.81
C VAL A 72 -11.56 -0.65 -6.96
N THR A 73 -12.76 -0.27 -6.55
CA THR A 73 -13.25 1.12 -6.53
C THR A 73 -13.42 1.65 -5.12
N ASP A 74 -13.58 0.76 -4.14
CA ASP A 74 -13.53 1.09 -2.72
C ASP A 74 -12.71 0.02 -2.00
N GLY A 75 -11.62 0.46 -1.38
CA GLY A 75 -10.73 -0.43 -0.67
C GLY A 75 -9.76 0.33 0.22
N ASP A 76 -9.46 -0.29 1.35
CA ASP A 76 -8.51 0.18 2.35
C ASP A 76 -7.86 -1.03 3.01
N THR A 77 -6.56 -1.22 2.79
CA THR A 77 -5.82 -2.35 3.36
C THR A 77 -5.62 -2.24 4.86
N GLY A 78 -5.89 -1.08 5.46
CA GLY A 78 -5.35 -0.74 6.77
C GLY A 78 -3.82 -0.65 6.74
N LEU A 79 -3.20 -0.60 7.93
CA LEU A 79 -1.75 -0.56 8.07
C LEU A 79 -1.16 -1.98 8.03
N VAL A 80 -0.39 -2.26 6.98
CA VAL A 80 0.29 -3.53 6.74
C VAL A 80 1.77 -3.41 7.08
N ASN A 81 2.32 -4.35 7.85
CA ASN A 81 3.73 -4.33 8.21
C ASN A 81 4.60 -4.68 7.00
N ALA A 82 5.60 -3.85 6.71
CA ALA A 82 6.69 -4.25 5.83
C ALA A 82 7.68 -5.15 6.58
N VAL A 83 8.31 -6.09 5.86
CA VAL A 83 9.47 -6.80 6.39
C VAL A 83 10.67 -5.86 6.31
N THR A 84 11.22 -5.51 7.47
CA THR A 84 12.25 -4.48 7.61
C THR A 84 13.55 -5.01 8.18
N LYS A 85 14.63 -4.26 7.97
CA LYS A 85 15.95 -4.47 8.60
C LYS A 85 16.58 -3.12 8.94
N ASN A 86 17.64 -3.13 9.73
CA ASN A 86 18.39 -1.92 10.12
C ASN A 86 17.55 -0.85 10.81
N LEU A 87 16.43 -1.22 11.46
CA LEU A 87 15.63 -0.31 12.27
C LEU A 87 15.99 -0.47 13.74
N LYS A 88 15.79 0.60 14.54
CA LYS A 88 15.88 0.47 16.00
C LYS A 88 14.87 -0.57 16.49
N PRO A 89 15.13 -1.27 17.62
CA PRO A 89 14.13 -2.14 18.23
C PRO A 89 12.79 -1.42 18.40
N SER A 90 11.70 -2.11 18.07
CA SER A 90 10.31 -1.59 18.04
C SER A 90 9.97 -0.59 16.94
N ALA A 91 10.94 -0.02 16.23
CA ALA A 91 10.65 0.81 15.06
C ALA A 91 10.11 -0.04 13.90
N TYR A 92 9.15 0.51 13.17
CA TYR A 92 8.47 -0.17 12.07
C TYR A 92 8.34 0.73 10.83
N ILE A 93 8.12 0.07 9.69
CA ILE A 93 7.58 0.69 8.48
C ILE A 93 6.28 -0.06 8.15
N LYS A 94 5.18 0.67 8.04
CA LYS A 94 3.87 0.15 7.65
C LYS A 94 3.38 0.84 6.39
N LEU A 95 2.67 0.11 5.55
CA LEU A 95 2.11 0.59 4.29
C LEU A 95 0.59 0.50 4.35
N ARG A 96 -0.12 1.48 3.80
CA ARG A 96 -1.57 1.45 3.64
C ARG A 96 -1.92 1.88 2.23
N ARG A 97 -2.74 1.08 1.54
CA ARG A 97 -3.25 1.42 0.22
C ARG A 97 -4.73 1.79 0.32
N GLN A 98 -5.08 2.92 -0.30
CA GLN A 98 -6.44 3.38 -0.50
C GLN A 98 -6.57 3.78 -1.98
N GLY A 99 -7.36 3.02 -2.75
CA GLY A 99 -7.41 3.18 -4.20
C GLY A 99 -6.05 2.93 -4.87
N ASN A 100 -5.53 3.90 -5.62
CA ASN A 100 -4.20 3.85 -6.25
C ASN A 100 -3.11 4.58 -5.45
N LEU A 101 -3.41 5.05 -4.23
CA LEU A 101 -2.44 5.72 -3.38
C LEU A 101 -1.96 4.78 -2.27
N VAL A 102 -0.65 4.73 -2.10
CA VAL A 102 0.01 4.05 -0.99
C VAL A 102 0.58 5.12 -0.07
N SER A 103 0.29 5.02 1.22
CA SER A 103 0.91 5.83 2.27
C SER A 103 1.88 4.97 3.09
N CYS A 104 3.01 5.55 3.46
CA CYS A 104 4.03 4.91 4.26
C CYS A 104 4.14 5.57 5.63
N HIS A 105 4.03 4.74 6.67
CA HIS A 105 3.99 5.14 8.07
C HIS A 105 5.21 4.57 8.77
N MET A 106 6.02 5.44 9.34
CA MET A 106 7.25 5.09 10.04
C MET A 106 7.17 5.59 11.48
N GLY A 107 7.45 4.73 12.44
CA GLY A 107 7.34 5.06 13.86
C GLY A 107 7.68 3.88 14.75
N GLY A 108 7.07 3.80 15.93
CA GLY A 108 7.18 2.65 16.84
C GLY A 108 8.09 2.87 18.04
N LEU A 109 8.81 3.99 18.10
CA LEU A 109 9.49 4.44 19.32
C LEU A 109 8.56 5.34 20.16
N SER A 110 9.02 5.74 21.35
CA SER A 110 8.27 6.61 22.26
C SER A 110 7.75 7.87 21.55
N TRP A 111 6.52 8.27 21.86
CA TRP A 111 5.84 9.43 21.26
C TRP A 111 5.73 9.39 19.72
N GLY A 112 5.74 8.18 19.14
CA GLY A 112 5.66 7.98 17.70
C GLY A 112 6.96 8.32 16.95
N LEU A 113 8.09 8.44 17.66
CA LEU A 113 9.39 8.64 17.04
C LEU A 113 9.82 7.43 16.20
N PHE A 114 10.79 7.66 15.34
CA PHE A 114 11.39 6.66 14.48
C PHE A 114 12.92 6.65 14.60
N GLY A 115 13.55 5.56 14.20
CA GLY A 115 15.00 5.42 14.23
C GLY A 115 15.51 4.22 13.45
N TYR A 116 16.75 4.34 12.98
CA TYR A 116 17.48 3.28 12.27
C TYR A 116 18.81 2.98 12.97
N LEU A 117 19.38 1.80 12.69
CA LEU A 117 20.66 1.36 13.27
C LEU A 117 21.84 2.08 12.61
N GLY A 118 22.82 2.46 13.43
CA GLY A 118 24.15 2.89 13.00
C GLY A 118 25.06 1.70 12.72
N LYS A 119 26.20 1.98 12.07
CA LYS A 119 27.07 0.93 11.50
C LYS A 119 27.76 0.04 12.53
N THR A 120 27.86 0.45 13.80
CA THR A 120 28.48 -0.36 14.87
C THR A 120 27.44 -1.04 15.77
N GLU A 121 26.15 -0.78 15.55
CA GLU A 121 25.08 -1.37 16.36
C GLU A 121 24.80 -2.83 15.99
N LYS A 122 24.48 -3.64 17.00
CA LYS A 122 24.14 -5.05 16.83
C LYS A 122 22.95 -5.20 15.87
N GLY A 123 23.10 -6.05 14.87
CA GLY A 123 22.06 -6.33 13.88
C GLY A 123 22.09 -5.42 12.65
N TYR A 124 22.98 -4.43 12.60
CA TYR A 124 23.23 -3.66 11.39
C TYR A 124 23.81 -4.56 10.29
N SER A 125 23.24 -4.46 9.08
CA SER A 125 23.62 -5.24 7.90
C SER A 125 23.70 -4.34 6.66
N PRO A 126 24.90 -4.07 6.13
CA PRO A 126 25.09 -3.25 4.94
C PRO A 126 24.85 -4.05 3.65
N ARG A 127 24.35 -3.39 2.61
CA ARG A 127 24.33 -3.92 1.22
C ARG A 127 25.10 -3.04 0.25
N GLN A 128 25.04 -1.73 0.42
CA GLN A 128 25.66 -0.75 -0.46
C GLN A 128 26.38 0.31 0.37
N ALA A 129 27.53 0.78 -0.12
CA ALA A 129 28.30 1.79 0.58
C ALA A 129 27.50 3.09 0.79
N GLY A 130 27.48 3.60 2.01
CA GLY A 130 26.76 4.83 2.37
C GLY A 130 25.25 4.75 2.27
N ARG A 131 24.68 3.55 2.24
CA ARG A 131 23.23 3.33 2.18
C ARG A 131 22.81 2.34 3.25
N ILE A 132 21.74 2.68 3.96
CA ILE A 132 21.10 1.82 4.94
C ILE A 132 19.85 1.25 4.27
N ASP A 133 19.91 0.04 3.76
CA ASP A 133 18.70 -0.63 3.31
C ASP A 133 17.77 -0.89 4.50
N VAL A 134 16.49 -0.57 4.35
CA VAL A 134 15.47 -0.81 5.39
C VAL A 134 14.35 -1.73 4.94
N ILE A 135 14.12 -1.84 3.64
CA ILE A 135 13.35 -2.92 3.01
C ILE A 135 14.23 -3.49 1.90
N SER A 136 14.45 -4.80 1.91
CA SER A 136 15.32 -5.48 0.93
C SER A 136 14.78 -5.37 -0.51
N GLN A 137 15.63 -5.66 -1.50
CA GLN A 137 15.22 -5.80 -2.89
C GLN A 137 14.09 -6.83 -3.04
N GLY A 138 13.03 -6.44 -3.75
CA GLY A 138 11.78 -7.20 -3.88
C GLY A 138 10.89 -7.20 -2.63
N GLY A 139 11.28 -6.47 -1.58
CA GLY A 139 10.66 -6.54 -0.26
C GLY A 139 9.40 -5.71 -0.10
N ILE A 140 9.13 -4.74 -0.98
CA ILE A 140 7.84 -4.05 -0.99
C ILE A 140 6.79 -5.00 -1.57
N PRO A 141 5.73 -5.37 -0.80
CA PRO A 141 4.76 -6.36 -1.24
C PRO A 141 4.00 -5.93 -2.49
N LEU A 142 3.62 -6.90 -3.33
CA LEU A 142 2.72 -6.65 -4.46
C LEU A 142 1.42 -6.03 -3.93
N GLY A 143 0.96 -4.98 -4.61
CA GLY A 143 -0.16 -4.17 -4.18
C GLY A 143 0.27 -2.87 -3.51
N PHE A 144 1.55 -2.71 -3.15
CA PHE A 144 2.08 -1.52 -2.50
C PHE A 144 3.29 -0.91 -3.23
N ARG A 145 3.72 -1.49 -4.35
CA ARG A 145 4.93 -1.06 -5.09
C ARG A 145 4.65 0.25 -5.80
N SER A 146 5.62 1.16 -5.74
CA SER A 146 5.50 2.45 -6.42
C SER A 146 5.63 2.29 -7.93
N ASP A 147 4.83 3.04 -8.69
CA ASP A 147 4.93 3.11 -10.15
C ASP A 147 6.33 3.59 -10.58
N ASP A 148 6.83 4.62 -9.92
CA ASP A 148 8.15 5.20 -10.15
C ASP A 148 8.98 5.22 -8.87
N SER A 149 10.29 5.34 -9.00
CA SER A 149 11.15 5.54 -7.83
C SER A 149 10.93 6.93 -7.23
N CYS A 150 10.79 7.00 -5.90
CA CYS A 150 10.49 8.24 -5.19
C CYS A 150 11.58 8.58 -4.16
N GLY A 151 11.83 9.88 -3.99
CA GLY A 151 12.74 10.43 -2.98
C GLY A 151 12.00 11.23 -1.91
N PHE A 152 12.36 11.03 -0.65
CA PHE A 152 11.86 11.79 0.50
C PHE A 152 13.00 12.09 1.47
N SER A 153 12.68 12.67 2.64
CA SER A 153 13.65 12.97 3.70
C SER A 153 13.13 12.53 5.06
N LEU A 154 14.04 12.14 5.95
CA LEU A 154 13.79 12.02 7.39
C LEU A 154 14.31 13.27 8.09
N PHE A 155 13.56 13.72 9.10
CA PHE A 155 13.89 14.90 9.88
C PHE A 155 14.19 14.52 11.32
N ASP A 156 15.16 15.22 11.91
CA ASP A 156 15.40 15.22 13.34
C ASP A 156 14.27 15.99 14.05
N ASP A 157 13.71 15.42 15.12
CA ASP A 157 12.52 15.96 15.79
C ASP A 157 12.79 17.29 16.50
N ASP A 158 13.99 17.42 17.10
CA ASP A 158 14.34 18.59 17.91
C ASP A 158 14.67 19.81 17.03
N THR A 159 15.36 19.57 15.91
CA THR A 159 15.89 20.63 15.04
C THR A 159 15.11 20.82 13.74
N ASN A 160 14.22 19.89 13.39
CA ASN A 160 13.51 19.81 12.11
C ASN A 160 14.45 19.83 10.89
N ARG A 161 15.74 19.49 11.08
CA ARG A 161 16.71 19.40 9.99
C ARG A 161 16.58 18.06 9.29
N ALA A 162 16.70 18.06 7.96
CA ALA A 162 16.80 16.82 7.22
C ALA A 162 18.12 16.11 7.58
N VAL A 163 18.04 14.83 7.97
CA VAL A 163 19.20 14.04 8.43
C VAL A 163 19.45 12.79 7.60
N ALA A 164 18.50 12.39 6.77
CA ALA A 164 18.71 11.34 5.79
C ALA A 164 17.73 11.48 4.63
N GLY A 165 18.17 11.14 3.42
CA GLY A 165 17.27 10.91 2.29
C GLY A 165 16.64 9.52 2.39
N VAL A 166 15.36 9.41 2.05
CA VAL A 166 14.66 8.13 1.84
C VAL A 166 14.54 7.92 0.35
N TYR A 167 14.87 6.72 -0.11
CA TYR A 167 14.67 6.32 -1.49
C TYR A 167 13.81 5.07 -1.52
N VAL A 168 12.69 5.14 -2.25
CA VAL A 168 11.79 4.03 -2.54
C VAL A 168 12.01 3.63 -3.99
N GLY A 169 12.55 2.44 -4.22
CA GLY A 169 12.69 1.88 -5.56
C GLY A 169 11.33 1.43 -6.07
N GLY A 170 10.90 1.95 -7.22
CA GLY A 170 9.63 1.56 -7.86
C GLY A 170 9.71 0.20 -8.58
N VAL A 171 8.68 -0.10 -9.37
CA VAL A 171 8.59 -1.36 -10.14
C VAL A 171 9.77 -1.55 -11.11
N GLY A 172 10.34 -0.46 -11.63
CA GLY A 172 11.55 -0.48 -12.48
C GLY A 172 12.87 -0.59 -11.71
N ASP A 173 12.86 -0.46 -10.38
CA ASP A 173 14.06 -0.43 -9.53
C ASP A 173 13.92 -1.35 -8.32
N SER A 174 13.50 -2.59 -8.58
CA SER A 174 13.53 -3.70 -7.61
C SER A 174 12.77 -3.49 -6.30
N ASN A 175 11.77 -2.59 -6.21
CA ASN A 175 10.77 -2.58 -5.13
C ASN A 175 11.37 -2.62 -3.69
N PHE A 176 12.29 -1.72 -3.38
CA PHE A 176 13.03 -1.68 -2.11
C PHE A 176 12.95 -0.32 -1.44
N MET A 177 13.44 -0.22 -0.21
CA MET A 177 13.58 1.08 0.47
C MET A 177 14.93 1.17 1.16
N ARG A 178 15.58 2.32 1.04
CA ARG A 178 16.85 2.63 1.71
C ARG A 178 16.88 4.06 2.23
N PHE A 179 17.74 4.29 3.22
CA PHE A 179 18.13 5.59 3.70
C PHE A 179 19.54 5.95 3.26
N THR A 180 19.77 7.24 3.01
CA THR A 180 21.08 7.85 2.77
C THR A 180 21.30 8.91 3.84
N PRO A 181 22.01 8.58 4.94
CA PRO A 181 22.33 9.56 5.97
C PRO A 181 23.06 10.77 5.40
N TYR A 182 22.71 11.95 5.90
CA TYR A 182 23.43 13.18 5.64
C TYR A 182 24.47 13.40 6.74
N HIS A 183 25.68 13.74 6.35
CA HIS A 183 26.73 14.14 7.28
C HIS A 183 26.73 15.67 7.41
N ALA A 184 27.07 16.18 8.60
CA ALA A 184 27.12 17.62 8.86
C ALA A 184 28.13 18.34 7.94
N ASP A 185 29.26 17.70 7.67
CA ASP A 185 30.14 18.06 6.55
C ASP A 185 29.65 17.35 5.26
N PRO A 186 29.17 18.09 4.25
CA PRO A 186 28.65 17.51 3.00
C PRO A 186 29.74 16.83 2.14
N LYS A 187 31.03 17.02 2.45
CA LYS A 187 32.13 16.32 1.76
C LYS A 187 32.25 14.86 2.20
N ILE A 188 31.79 14.54 3.41
CA ILE A 188 31.80 13.17 3.94
C ILE A 188 30.66 12.38 3.30
N LYS A 189 31.01 11.24 2.69
CA LYS A 189 30.11 10.41 1.88
C LYS A 189 30.42 8.93 2.08
N GLY A 190 29.61 8.05 1.49
CA GLY A 190 29.80 6.61 1.63
C GLY A 190 29.58 6.16 3.08
N ASN A 191 30.29 5.12 3.53
CA ASN A 191 30.11 4.54 4.86
C ASN A 191 30.50 5.49 6.00
N GLU A 192 31.30 6.52 5.71
CA GLU A 192 31.68 7.54 6.70
C GLU A 192 30.50 8.44 7.06
N ALA A 193 29.56 8.64 6.13
CA ALA A 193 28.33 9.39 6.42
C ALA A 193 27.33 8.61 7.30
N ILE A 194 27.52 7.29 7.45
CA ILE A 194 26.69 6.47 8.34
C ILE A 194 27.22 6.62 9.77
N PRO A 195 26.39 7.07 10.73
CA PRO A 195 26.83 7.23 12.11
C PRO A 195 27.11 5.86 12.76
N ASP A 196 28.03 5.82 13.72
CA ASP A 196 28.31 4.61 14.50
C ASP A 196 27.06 4.13 15.24
N ILE A 197 26.40 5.06 15.93
CA ILE A 197 25.11 4.86 16.59
C ILE A 197 24.04 5.65 15.83
N GLY A 198 23.01 4.97 15.37
CA GLY A 198 21.94 5.57 14.59
C GLY A 198 20.96 6.37 15.46
N PRO A 199 20.22 7.32 14.85
CA PRO A 199 19.28 8.17 15.54
C PRO A 199 18.05 7.41 16.05
N LYS A 200 17.39 7.97 17.06
CA LYS A 200 16.13 7.46 17.65
C LYS A 200 15.06 8.55 17.82
N ASN A 201 15.37 9.77 17.40
CA ASN A 201 14.58 10.98 17.55
C ASN A 201 14.18 11.53 16.17
N LEU A 202 13.77 10.65 15.25
CA LEU A 202 13.34 11.07 13.93
C LEU A 202 11.83 11.26 13.85
N ARG A 203 11.40 12.26 13.08
CA ARG A 203 10.03 12.47 12.64
C ARG A 203 9.93 12.33 11.11
N PRO A 204 9.47 11.18 10.61
CA PRO A 204 9.26 10.96 9.19
C PRO A 204 8.05 11.80 8.70
N PRO A 205 8.14 12.46 7.53
CA PRO A 205 7.00 13.15 6.94
C PRO A 205 5.98 12.16 6.40
N ALA A 206 4.79 12.65 6.03
CA ALA A 206 3.86 11.87 5.24
C ALA A 206 4.50 11.51 3.89
N MET A 207 4.71 10.22 3.65
CA MET A 207 5.23 9.71 2.38
C MET A 207 4.13 8.97 1.66
N MET A 208 3.90 9.34 0.40
CA MET A 208 2.91 8.71 -0.44
C MET A 208 3.43 8.53 -1.86
N TRP A 209 2.93 7.52 -2.54
CA TRP A 209 3.19 7.27 -3.95
C TRP A 209 1.99 6.63 -4.62
N THR A 210 1.97 6.65 -5.95
CA THR A 210 0.97 5.94 -6.74
C THR A 210 1.39 4.49 -6.97
N THR A 211 0.40 3.61 -7.09
CA THR A 211 0.61 2.22 -7.48
C THR A 211 -0.42 1.80 -8.52
N SER A 212 0.08 1.16 -9.57
CA SER A 212 -0.70 0.45 -10.59
C SER A 212 -0.74 -1.06 -10.35
N ASP A 213 -0.15 -1.55 -9.25
CA ASP A 213 -0.24 -2.96 -8.88
C ASP A 213 -1.72 -3.39 -8.75
N PRO A 214 -2.05 -4.66 -9.05
CA PRO A 214 -3.33 -5.23 -8.64
C PRO A 214 -3.51 -5.09 -7.11
N TRP A 215 -4.75 -5.16 -6.64
CA TRP A 215 -5.00 -5.13 -5.19
C TRP A 215 -4.27 -6.31 -4.51
N PRO A 216 -3.66 -6.13 -3.33
CA PRO A 216 -2.89 -7.17 -2.68
C PRO A 216 -3.72 -8.45 -2.46
N ASP A 217 -3.06 -9.59 -2.64
CA ASP A 217 -3.64 -10.92 -2.40
C ASP A 217 -3.63 -11.33 -0.94
N ARG A 218 -2.80 -10.66 -0.13
CA ARG A 218 -2.65 -10.85 1.31
C ARG A 218 -2.12 -9.57 1.94
N ILE A 219 -2.46 -9.36 3.20
CA ILE A 219 -2.01 -8.26 4.05
C ILE A 219 -1.47 -8.80 5.37
#